data_AF-A0A060BRU2-F1
#
_entry.id   AF-A0A060BRU2-F1
#
_cell.length_a   1.000
_cell.length_b   1.000
_cell.length_c   1.000
_cell.angle_alpha   90.00
_cell.angle_beta   90.00
_cell.angle_gamma   90.00
#
_symmetry.space_group_name_H-M   'P 1'
#
loop_
_entity.id
_entity.type
_entity.pdbx_description
1 polymer ?
#
loop_
_entity_poly.entity_id
_entity_poly.type
_entity_poly.pdbx_seq_one_letter_code
_entity_poly.pdbx_strand_id
1 'polypeptide(L)'
;QTASAEVSTSPSAQSVTVHADEQFRSVTHVATGSLYGLSDAENPTDDLVEAIKPNEFVLKPIDGEQQPHGDIGVTWKKAEKAGAKVVDRLSDALPGWPYKYPGDDQWDALVKEQIQKVKVSGMTNLAAYAIWNESDNTWDNSSYRPTNS
;
A
#
# COMPACT_ATOMS: atom_id res chain seq x y z
N GLN A 1 -32.51 -48.06 24.67
CA GLN A 1 -31.51 -47.35 23.85
C GLN A 1 -31.04 -46.16 24.70
N THR A 2 -29.86 -46.27 25.30
CA THR A 2 -29.29 -45.23 26.17
C THR A 2 -28.60 -44.19 25.30
N ALA A 3 -29.04 -42.93 25.37
CA ALA A 3 -28.42 -41.83 24.67
C ALA A 3 -27.02 -41.55 25.26
N SER A 4 -26.01 -41.46 24.39
CA SER A 4 -24.67 -41.00 24.76
C SER A 4 -24.68 -39.47 24.87
N ALA A 5 -24.18 -38.94 25.98
CA ALA A 5 -23.94 -37.52 26.13
C ALA A 5 -22.72 -37.13 25.29
N GLU A 6 -22.85 -36.12 24.44
CA GLU A 6 -21.72 -35.49 23.76
C GLU A 6 -20.85 -34.78 24.81
N VAL A 7 -19.55 -35.09 24.80
CA VAL A 7 -18.57 -34.42 25.65
C VAL A 7 -18.22 -33.09 24.98
N SER A 8 -18.76 -32.00 25.51
CA SER A 8 -18.34 -30.64 25.15
C SER A 8 -16.90 -30.42 25.63
N THR A 9 -15.95 -30.36 24.70
CA THR A 9 -14.58 -29.93 25.01
C THR A 9 -14.56 -28.41 25.17
N SER A 10 -14.30 -27.91 26.38
CA SER A 10 -14.06 -26.48 26.58
C SER A 10 -12.76 -26.07 25.86
N PRO A 11 -12.72 -24.93 25.15
CA PRO A 11 -11.48 -24.47 24.53
C PRO A 11 -10.40 -24.27 25.61
N SER A 12 -9.17 -24.71 25.32
CA SER A 12 -8.03 -24.48 26.20
C SER A 12 -7.82 -22.99 26.38
N ALA A 13 -7.74 -22.51 27.62
CA ALA A 13 -7.51 -21.11 27.91
C ALA A 13 -6.17 -20.64 27.31
N GLN A 14 -6.21 -19.62 26.46
CA GLN A 14 -5.01 -18.95 25.99
C GLN A 14 -4.57 -17.90 27.01
N SER A 15 -3.28 -17.85 27.32
CA SER A 15 -2.69 -16.85 28.20
C SER A 15 -1.86 -15.85 27.40
N VAL A 16 -1.98 -14.56 27.74
CA VAL A 16 -1.16 -13.47 27.22
C VAL A 16 -0.55 -12.77 28.43
N THR A 17 0.79 -12.64 28.46
CA THR A 17 1.52 -11.93 29.52
C THR A 17 2.09 -10.64 28.95
N VAL A 18 1.94 -9.54 29.69
CA VAL A 18 2.44 -8.20 29.30
C VAL A 18 3.34 -7.67 30.41
N HIS A 19 4.59 -7.38 30.07
CA HIS A 19 5.54 -6.71 30.96
C HIS A 19 5.47 -5.20 30.70
N ALA A 20 4.73 -4.47 31.54
CA ALA A 20 4.45 -3.05 31.33
C ALA A 20 5.62 -2.12 31.72
N ASP A 21 6.60 -2.65 32.44
CA ASP A 21 7.83 -2.00 32.89
C ASP A 21 9.02 -2.20 31.93
N GLU A 22 8.87 -3.11 30.96
CA GLU A 22 9.89 -3.42 29.96
C GLU A 22 9.57 -2.77 28.60
N GLN A 23 10.12 -1.59 28.35
CA GLN A 23 9.94 -0.91 27.07
C GLN A 23 10.78 -1.58 25.96
N PHE A 24 10.12 -2.02 24.88
CA PHE A 24 10.83 -2.54 23.70
C PHE A 24 11.36 -1.44 22.77
N ARG A 25 10.46 -0.53 22.32
CA ARG A 25 10.78 0.64 21.49
C ARG A 25 9.65 1.66 21.55
N SER A 26 9.87 2.86 21.03
CA SER A 26 8.80 3.85 20.81
C SER A 26 7.71 3.31 19.89
N VAL A 27 6.45 3.63 20.18
CA VAL A 27 5.31 3.25 19.35
C VAL A 27 5.30 4.13 18.10
N THR A 28 5.54 3.52 16.94
CA THR A 28 5.56 4.21 15.64
C THR A 28 4.36 3.91 14.76
N HIS A 29 3.40 3.12 15.26
CA HIS A 29 2.24 2.69 14.49
C HIS A 29 2.60 2.02 13.15
N VAL A 30 3.69 1.24 13.10
CA VAL A 30 4.27 0.76 11.83
C VAL A 30 3.29 0.02 10.91
N ALA A 31 2.27 -0.63 11.49
CA ALA A 31 1.25 -1.40 10.76
C ALA A 31 -0.08 -0.65 10.56
N THR A 32 -0.16 0.65 10.87
CA THR A 32 -1.37 1.45 10.59
C THR A 32 -1.25 2.10 9.22
N GLY A 33 -2.22 1.82 8.36
CA GLY A 33 -2.12 2.15 6.95
C GLY A 33 -2.87 1.14 6.10
N SER A 34 -2.89 1.37 4.80
CA SER A 34 -3.48 0.44 3.85
C SER A 34 -3.09 0.76 2.41
N LEU A 35 -3.30 -0.23 1.56
CA LEU A 35 -3.34 -0.06 0.12
C LEU A 35 -4.70 0.56 -0.27
N TYR A 36 -4.69 1.67 -1.02
CA TYR A 36 -5.87 2.40 -1.50
C TYR A 36 -6.86 2.85 -0.41
N GLY A 37 -6.43 2.98 0.85
CA GLY A 37 -7.32 3.40 1.94
C GLY A 37 -7.82 4.84 1.85
N LEU A 38 -7.17 5.66 1.03
CA LEU A 38 -7.62 7.00 0.67
C LEU A 38 -8.10 6.94 -0.78
N SER A 39 -9.39 7.21 -1.00
CA SER A 39 -9.99 7.17 -2.33
C SER A 39 -9.72 8.46 -3.10
N ASP A 40 -9.91 9.59 -2.43
CA ASP A 40 -9.75 10.94 -2.96
C ASP A 40 -9.48 11.93 -1.81
N ALA A 41 -9.55 13.23 -2.08
CA ALA A 41 -9.28 14.27 -1.08
C ALA A 41 -10.30 14.28 0.07
N GLU A 42 -11.52 13.81 -0.15
CA GLU A 42 -12.65 13.89 0.79
C GLU A 42 -12.95 12.54 1.45
N ASN A 43 -12.58 11.42 0.82
CA ASN A 43 -12.98 10.07 1.22
C ASN A 43 -11.79 9.17 1.60
N PRO A 44 -11.82 8.52 2.78
CA PRO A 44 -12.77 8.72 3.89
C PRO A 44 -12.61 10.11 4.55
N THR A 45 -13.50 10.51 5.46
CA THR A 45 -13.39 11.82 6.14
C THR A 45 -12.08 11.92 6.92
N ASP A 46 -11.57 13.15 7.11
CA ASP A 46 -10.32 13.38 7.85
C ASP A 46 -10.36 12.79 9.26
N ASP A 47 -11.48 12.94 9.98
CA ASP A 47 -11.67 12.38 11.33
C ASP A 47 -11.47 10.85 11.35
N LEU A 48 -11.93 10.13 10.32
CA LEU A 48 -11.74 8.69 10.22
C LEU A 48 -10.28 8.31 9.93
N VAL A 49 -9.58 9.11 9.10
CA VAL A 49 -8.16 8.90 8.81
C VAL A 49 -7.31 9.20 10.05
N GLU A 50 -7.54 10.32 10.71
CA GLU A 50 -6.76 10.75 11.89
C GLU A 50 -6.97 9.80 13.08
N ALA A 51 -8.17 9.23 13.24
CA ALA A 51 -8.49 8.31 14.34
C ALA A 51 -7.58 7.06 14.38
N ILE A 52 -7.08 6.59 13.23
CA ILE A 52 -6.24 5.39 13.16
C ILE A 52 -4.74 5.68 13.33
N LYS A 53 -4.33 6.96 13.45
CA LYS A 53 -2.93 7.39 13.54
C LYS A 53 -2.06 6.72 12.46
N PRO A 54 -2.36 6.96 11.17
CA PRO A 54 -1.76 6.21 10.08
C PRO A 54 -0.26 6.48 9.98
N ASN A 55 0.52 5.44 9.69
CA ASN A 55 1.93 5.56 9.36
C ASN A 55 2.15 5.74 7.85
N GLU A 56 1.54 4.88 7.03
CA GLU A 56 1.81 4.87 5.58
C GLU A 56 0.62 4.37 4.75
N PHE A 57 0.38 5.00 3.61
CA PHE A 57 -0.58 4.53 2.60
C PHE A 57 0.12 4.16 1.30
N VAL A 58 -0.27 3.06 0.68
CA VAL A 58 0.19 2.68 -0.67
C VAL A 58 -0.89 3.07 -1.67
N LEU A 59 -0.50 3.83 -2.69
CA LEU A 59 -1.40 4.51 -3.62
C LEU A 59 -0.94 4.30 -5.05
N LYS A 60 -1.83 4.49 -6.02
CA LYS A 60 -1.42 4.48 -7.43
C LYS A 60 -0.65 5.77 -7.78
N PRO A 61 0.19 5.73 -8.81
CA PRO A 61 0.90 6.91 -9.30
C PRO A 61 -0.06 7.99 -9.80
N ILE A 62 0.49 9.18 -10.02
CA ILE A 62 -0.29 10.31 -10.55
C ILE A 62 -0.79 9.94 -11.95
N ASP A 63 -2.11 10.02 -12.14
CA ASP A 63 -2.85 9.61 -13.34
C ASP A 63 -2.79 8.10 -13.63
N GLY A 64 -2.45 7.27 -12.63
CA GLY A 64 -2.33 5.83 -12.83
C GLY A 64 -3.65 5.15 -13.25
N GLU A 65 -3.58 4.10 -14.06
CA GLU A 65 -4.75 3.52 -14.71
C GLU A 65 -5.33 2.27 -14.01
N GLN A 66 -4.60 1.67 -13.05
CA GLN A 66 -5.00 0.38 -12.48
C GLN A 66 -6.31 0.41 -11.69
N GLN A 67 -6.59 1.53 -11.05
CA GLN A 67 -7.80 1.74 -10.24
C GLN A 67 -8.41 3.12 -10.53
N PRO A 68 -9.74 3.28 -10.40
CA PRO A 68 -10.38 4.59 -10.58
C PRO A 68 -10.04 5.59 -9.46
N HIS A 69 -9.54 5.12 -8.31
CA HIS A 69 -9.33 5.91 -7.10
C HIS A 69 -7.93 5.73 -6.50
N GLY A 70 -7.64 6.49 -5.45
CA GLY A 70 -6.40 6.47 -4.68
C GLY A 70 -5.18 6.94 -5.46
N ASP A 71 -5.39 7.93 -6.31
CA ASP A 71 -4.32 8.68 -6.96
C ASP A 71 -3.49 9.43 -5.92
N ILE A 72 -2.18 9.19 -5.91
CA ILE A 72 -1.28 9.82 -4.95
C ILE A 72 -1.23 11.34 -5.12
N GLY A 73 -1.38 11.88 -6.33
CA GLY A 73 -1.44 13.32 -6.61
C GLY A 73 -2.67 14.00 -6.03
N VAL A 74 -3.75 13.24 -5.83
CA VAL A 74 -5.00 13.72 -5.20
C VAL A 74 -4.98 13.56 -3.68
N THR A 75 -4.36 12.49 -3.18
CA THR A 75 -4.54 12.06 -1.78
C THR A 75 -3.36 12.37 -0.85
N TRP A 76 -2.17 12.72 -1.37
CA TRP A 76 -0.97 12.87 -0.53
C TRP A 76 -1.10 13.93 0.57
N LYS A 77 -1.77 15.06 0.29
CA LYS A 77 -2.00 16.13 1.30
C LYS A 77 -2.90 15.68 2.43
N LYS A 78 -3.85 14.78 2.15
CA LYS A 78 -4.73 14.18 3.16
C LYS A 78 -3.93 13.25 4.07
N ALA A 79 -3.06 12.43 3.50
CA ALA A 79 -2.12 11.62 4.27
C ALA A 79 -1.18 12.50 5.11
N GLU A 80 -0.63 13.57 4.52
CA GLU A 80 0.26 14.51 5.22
C GLU A 80 -0.43 15.16 6.42
N LYS A 81 -1.67 15.64 6.23
CA LYS A 81 -2.49 16.22 7.31
C LYS A 81 -2.67 15.24 8.48
N ALA A 82 -2.86 13.96 8.18
CA ALA A 82 -2.97 12.91 9.19
C ALA A 82 -1.62 12.43 9.76
N GLY A 83 -0.49 13.03 9.35
CA GLY A 83 0.85 12.66 9.76
C GLY A 83 1.41 11.40 9.10
N ALA A 84 0.74 10.89 8.06
CA ALA A 84 1.15 9.70 7.33
C ALA A 84 2.02 10.01 6.13
N LYS A 85 2.83 9.01 5.76
CA LYS A 85 3.57 8.97 4.51
C LYS A 85 2.75 8.30 3.41
N VAL A 86 3.23 8.46 2.18
CA VAL A 86 2.65 7.80 1.01
C VAL A 86 3.71 7.02 0.23
N VAL A 87 3.32 5.89 -0.36
CA VAL A 87 4.13 5.09 -1.28
C VAL A 87 3.49 5.13 -2.65
N ASP A 88 4.30 5.50 -3.64
CA ASP A 88 3.92 5.54 -5.05
C ASP A 88 4.19 4.16 -5.68
N ARG A 89 3.13 3.37 -5.95
CA ARG A 89 3.25 2.02 -6.51
C ARG A 89 3.22 2.04 -8.03
N LEU A 90 4.39 2.17 -8.64
CA LEU A 90 4.59 2.46 -10.06
C LEU A 90 3.91 1.47 -11.03
N SER A 91 3.81 0.19 -10.67
CA SER A 91 3.09 -0.81 -11.51
C SER A 91 1.62 -0.45 -11.72
N ASP A 92 0.99 0.26 -10.78
CA ASP A 92 -0.41 0.66 -10.86
C ASP A 92 -0.66 1.84 -11.81
N ALA A 93 0.40 2.38 -12.43
CA ALA A 93 0.24 3.22 -13.62
C ALA A 93 -0.33 2.41 -14.80
N LEU A 94 -0.08 1.10 -14.84
CA LEU A 94 -0.49 0.22 -15.91
C LEU A 94 -1.85 -0.42 -15.60
N PRO A 95 -2.74 -0.60 -16.59
CA PRO A 95 -3.99 -1.31 -16.39
C PRO A 95 -3.81 -2.84 -16.46
N GLY A 96 -4.70 -3.57 -15.80
CA GLY A 96 -4.85 -5.03 -15.92
C GLY A 96 -4.24 -5.82 -14.76
N TRP A 97 -4.56 -7.12 -14.72
CA TRP A 97 -3.97 -8.08 -13.79
C TRP A 97 -3.81 -9.44 -14.47
N PRO A 98 -2.60 -9.89 -14.84
CA PRO A 98 -1.31 -9.17 -14.75
C PRO A 98 -1.29 -7.81 -15.45
N TYR A 99 -0.40 -6.92 -15.00
CA TYR A 99 -0.22 -5.59 -15.57
C TYR A 99 0.17 -5.67 -17.06
N LYS A 100 -0.39 -4.80 -17.90
CA LYS A 100 -0.01 -4.72 -19.32
C LYS A 100 1.34 -4.02 -19.47
N TYR A 101 2.42 -4.78 -19.41
CA TYR A 101 3.78 -4.25 -19.54
C TYR A 101 4.01 -3.63 -20.93
N PRO A 102 4.50 -2.37 -21.01
CA PRO A 102 4.64 -1.67 -22.28
C PRO A 102 5.99 -1.93 -22.99
N GLY A 103 6.93 -2.62 -22.33
CA GLY A 103 8.31 -2.76 -22.79
C GLY A 103 9.26 -1.77 -22.10
N ASP A 104 10.56 -2.08 -22.10
CA ASP A 104 11.59 -1.40 -21.31
C ASP A 104 11.63 0.13 -21.54
N ASP A 105 11.67 0.59 -22.80
CA ASP A 105 11.77 2.02 -23.11
C ASP A 105 10.55 2.81 -22.61
N GLN A 106 9.35 2.24 -22.76
CA GLN A 106 8.11 2.87 -22.32
C GLN A 106 7.98 2.83 -20.80
N TRP A 107 8.42 1.75 -20.16
CA TRP A 107 8.50 1.65 -18.71
C TRP A 107 9.46 2.68 -18.13
N ASP A 108 10.67 2.81 -18.67
CA ASP A 108 11.65 3.80 -18.25
C ASP A 108 11.14 5.23 -18.42
N ALA A 109 10.45 5.52 -19.52
CA ALA A 109 9.81 6.81 -19.75
C ALA A 109 8.73 7.10 -18.70
N LEU A 110 7.87 6.11 -18.40
CA LEU A 110 6.83 6.20 -17.38
C LEU A 110 7.43 6.48 -15.99
N VAL A 111 8.46 5.73 -15.58
CA VAL A 111 9.13 5.94 -14.29
C VAL A 111 9.72 7.36 -14.20
N LYS A 112 10.39 7.82 -15.26
CA LYS A 112 10.94 9.20 -15.30
C LYS A 112 9.83 10.24 -15.22
N GLU A 113 8.72 10.05 -15.93
CA GLU A 113 7.56 10.93 -15.88
C GLU A 113 6.98 11.01 -14.46
N GLN A 114 6.74 9.88 -13.80
CA GLN A 114 6.19 9.85 -12.43
C GLN A 114 7.11 10.55 -11.43
N ILE A 115 8.43 10.34 -11.52
CA ILE A 115 9.40 11.07 -10.68
C ILE A 115 9.29 12.59 -10.91
N GLN A 116 9.14 13.04 -12.16
CA GLN A 116 8.96 14.47 -12.43
C GLN A 116 7.62 15.00 -11.92
N LYS A 117 6.52 14.27 -12.11
CA LYS A 117 5.20 14.66 -11.59
C LYS A 117 5.22 14.84 -10.08
N VAL A 118 5.83 13.90 -9.34
CA VAL A 118 5.99 14.01 -7.88
C VAL A 118 6.87 15.21 -7.49
N LYS A 119 7.98 15.46 -8.20
CA LYS A 119 8.82 16.65 -7.92
C LYS A 119 8.05 17.95 -8.13
N VAL A 120 7.26 18.04 -9.21
CA VAL A 120 6.47 19.23 -9.54
C VAL A 120 5.28 19.41 -8.60
N SER A 121 4.70 18.33 -8.08
CA SER A 121 3.57 18.40 -7.14
C SER A 121 3.95 18.99 -5.78
N GLY A 122 5.24 19.00 -5.44
CA GLY A 122 5.74 19.47 -4.15
C GLY A 122 5.45 18.51 -3.00
N MET A 123 5.19 17.23 -3.29
CA MET A 123 4.92 16.20 -2.29
C MET A 123 6.11 16.03 -1.33
N THR A 124 5.84 16.23 -0.04
CA THR A 124 6.83 16.29 1.06
C THR A 124 6.86 15.01 1.90
N ASN A 125 5.81 14.18 1.81
CA ASN A 125 5.61 12.98 2.62
C ASN A 125 5.73 11.66 1.82
N LEU A 126 6.36 11.68 0.65
CA LEU A 126 6.67 10.45 -0.07
C LEU A 126 7.69 9.60 0.73
N ALA A 127 7.33 8.37 1.06
CA ALA A 127 8.22 7.40 1.70
C ALA A 127 9.09 6.66 0.68
N ALA A 128 8.48 6.20 -0.42
CA ALA A 128 9.14 5.37 -1.41
C ALA A 128 8.40 5.36 -2.76
N TYR A 129 9.14 5.02 -3.81
CA TYR A 129 8.60 4.46 -5.05
C TYR A 129 8.67 2.94 -4.98
N ALA A 130 7.53 2.25 -5.04
CA ALA A 130 7.47 0.80 -5.17
C ALA A 130 7.43 0.43 -6.66
N ILE A 131 8.53 -0.14 -7.17
CA ILE A 131 8.74 -0.35 -8.62
C ILE A 131 7.71 -1.30 -9.22
N TRP A 132 7.42 -2.41 -8.55
CA TRP A 132 6.52 -3.44 -9.05
C TRP A 132 5.77 -4.11 -7.90
N ASN A 133 4.64 -4.74 -8.21
CA ASN A 133 3.79 -5.44 -7.25
C ASN A 133 3.62 -6.90 -7.65
N GLU A 134 3.77 -7.83 -6.70
CA GLU A 134 3.50 -9.28 -6.90
C GLU A 134 4.13 -9.83 -8.19
N SER A 135 5.45 -9.65 -8.35
CA SER A 135 6.15 -10.09 -9.57
C SER A 135 6.11 -11.61 -9.76
N ASP A 136 5.86 -12.38 -8.70
CA ASP A 136 5.67 -13.83 -8.73
C ASP A 136 4.44 -14.26 -9.54
N ASN A 137 3.44 -13.38 -9.70
CA ASN A 137 2.23 -13.68 -10.47
C ASN A 137 1.89 -12.65 -11.57
N THR A 138 2.48 -11.45 -11.54
CA THR A 138 2.18 -10.37 -12.50
C THR A 138 3.31 -10.06 -13.47
N TRP A 139 4.49 -10.65 -13.29
CA TRP A 139 5.58 -10.51 -14.25
C TRP A 139 5.49 -11.59 -15.33
N ASP A 140 5.35 -11.18 -16.58
CA ASP A 140 5.42 -12.10 -17.71
C ASP A 140 6.89 -12.37 -18.07
N ASN A 141 7.34 -13.60 -17.83
CA ASN A 141 8.70 -14.04 -18.17
C ASN A 141 9.03 -13.90 -19.68
N SER A 142 8.03 -13.82 -20.56
CA SER A 142 8.23 -13.54 -21.98
C SER A 142 8.48 -12.06 -22.32
N SER A 143 8.12 -11.16 -21.39
CA SER A 143 8.42 -9.73 -21.47
C SER A 143 9.86 -9.41 -21.04
N TYR A 144 10.54 -10.32 -20.34
CA TYR A 144 11.96 -10.19 -20.02
C TYR A 144 12.80 -10.35 -21.30
N ARG A 145 13.38 -9.25 -21.78
CA ARG A 145 14.47 -9.29 -22.77
C ARG A 145 15.78 -8.92 -22.07
N PRO A 146 16.75 -9.83 -21.95
CA PRO A 146 18.06 -9.45 -21.48
C PRO A 146 18.71 -8.53 -22.52
N THR A 147 18.80 -7.24 -22.22
CA THR A 147 19.59 -6.30 -23.02
C THR A 147 21.06 -6.45 -22.65
N ASN A 148 21.76 -7.35 -23.35
CA ASN A 148 23.20 -7.24 -23.52
C ASN A 148 23.47 -6.66 -24.91
N SER A 149 23.89 -5.39 -24.95
CA SER A 149 24.61 -4.79 -26.09
C SER A 149 25.77 -3.98 -25.53
#